data_AF-A0A1G3LB15-F1
#
_entry.id   AF-A0A1G3LB15-F1
#
_cell.length_a   1.000
_cell.length_b   1.000
_cell.length_c   1.000
_cell.angle_alpha   90.00
_cell.angle_beta   90.00
_cell.angle_gamma   90.00
#
_symmetry.space_group_name_H-M   'P 1'
#
loop_
_entity.id
_entity.type
_entity.pdbx_description
1 polymer ?
#
loop_
_entity_poly.entity_id
_entity_poly.type
_entity_poly.pdbx_seq_one_letter_code
_entity_poly.pdbx_strand_id
1 'polypeptide(L)'
;MRISHKKYVEEKQKAKFDFKKDYRKTDDYKETYDEISKIIKKYILPYAEISNLIYTKDSLEIFLNQDYKTDFNDKHIINLCKKNNFYLLTHDGDYKNSDINVISYNPKLSS
;
A
#
# COMPACT_ATOMS: atom_id res chain seq x y z
N MET A 1 4.69 -2.81 -12.84
CA MET A 1 4.94 -2.38 -11.43
C MET A 1 6.39 -1.92 -11.26
N ARG A 2 6.76 -1.17 -10.19
CA ARG A 2 8.15 -0.69 -10.00
C ARG A 2 9.18 -1.82 -9.89
N ILE A 3 8.81 -2.95 -9.30
CA ILE A 3 9.68 -4.15 -9.24
C ILE A 3 9.90 -4.73 -10.63
N SER A 4 8.82 -4.96 -11.38
CA SER A 4 8.88 -5.45 -12.77
C SER A 4 9.66 -4.50 -13.70
N HIS A 5 9.54 -3.19 -13.48
CA HIS A 5 10.33 -2.19 -14.19
C HIS A 5 11.83 -2.35 -13.97
N LYS A 6 12.27 -2.53 -12.71
CA LYS A 6 13.68 -2.77 -12.41
C LYS A 6 14.20 -4.00 -13.15
N LYS A 7 13.47 -5.12 -13.05
CA LYS A 7 13.78 -6.36 -13.76
C LYS A 7 13.87 -6.14 -15.28
N TYR A 8 12.90 -5.45 -15.87
CA TYR A 8 12.89 -5.15 -17.30
C TYR A 8 14.09 -4.29 -17.74
N VAL A 9 14.47 -3.28 -16.94
CA VAL A 9 15.62 -2.42 -17.20
C VAL A 9 16.93 -3.22 -17.17
N GLU A 10 17.07 -4.10 -16.17
CA GLU A 10 18.22 -4.99 -16.04
C GLU A 10 18.33 -5.96 -17.22
N GLU A 11 17.24 -6.66 -17.56
CA GLU A 11 17.21 -7.64 -18.66
C GLU A 11 17.44 -7.01 -20.04
N LYS A 12 16.92 -5.80 -20.27
CA LYS A 12 17.08 -5.07 -21.53
C LYS A 12 18.30 -4.14 -21.56
N GLN A 13 19.10 -4.12 -20.48
CA GLN A 13 20.29 -3.29 -20.32
C GLN A 13 20.05 -1.79 -20.61
N LYS A 14 18.88 -1.26 -20.21
CA LYS A 14 18.49 0.13 -20.50
C LYS A 14 18.84 1.06 -19.35
N ALA A 15 20.02 1.68 -19.39
CA ALA A 15 20.53 2.54 -18.31
C ALA A 15 19.65 3.77 -17.96
N LYS A 16 18.84 4.26 -18.91
CA LYS A 16 17.91 5.38 -18.70
C LYS A 16 16.54 5.03 -19.31
N PHE A 17 15.71 4.37 -18.51
CA PHE A 17 14.37 3.97 -18.91
C PHE A 17 13.40 4.32 -17.79
N ASP A 18 12.58 5.35 -18.00
CA ASP A 18 11.68 5.86 -16.98
C ASP A 18 10.46 4.96 -16.80
N PHE A 19 10.05 4.80 -15.54
CA PHE A 19 8.89 3.98 -15.21
C PHE A 19 7.62 4.48 -15.92
N LYS A 20 7.33 5.78 -15.81
CA LYS A 20 6.05 6.35 -16.24
C LYS A 20 6.00 6.58 -17.74
N LYS A 21 7.06 7.16 -18.31
CA LYS A 21 7.12 7.60 -19.71
C LYS A 21 7.38 6.44 -20.67
N ASP A 22 8.22 5.49 -20.26
CA ASP A 22 8.74 4.47 -21.16
C ASP A 22 8.16 3.10 -20.83
N TYR A 23 8.33 2.63 -19.58
CA TYR A 23 7.96 1.26 -19.21
C TYR A 23 6.45 0.99 -19.26
N ARG A 24 5.61 1.92 -18.82
CA ARG A 24 4.14 1.75 -18.86
C ARG A 24 3.55 1.54 -20.26
N LYS A 25 4.30 1.84 -21.32
CA LYS A 25 3.88 1.65 -22.72
C LYS A 25 4.29 0.29 -23.29
N THR A 26 5.12 -0.45 -22.58
CA THR A 26 5.62 -1.76 -23.02
C THR A 26 4.56 -2.85 -22.87
N ASP A 27 4.67 -3.90 -23.68
CA ASP A 27 3.81 -5.08 -23.53
C ASP A 27 4.12 -5.84 -22.23
N ASP A 28 5.38 -5.86 -21.80
CA ASP A 28 5.78 -6.41 -20.48
C ASP A 28 4.99 -5.78 -19.32
N TYR A 29 4.77 -4.46 -19.36
CA TYR A 29 3.94 -3.78 -18.35
C TYR A 29 2.48 -4.26 -18.41
N LYS A 30 1.91 -4.42 -19.61
CA LYS A 30 0.52 -4.88 -19.79
C LYS A 30 0.36 -6.32 -19.29
N GLU A 31 1.25 -7.20 -19.71
CA GLU A 31 1.28 -8.61 -19.30
C GLU A 31 1.41 -8.74 -17.79
N THR A 32 2.38 -8.05 -17.19
CA THR A 32 2.55 -7.96 -15.73
C THR A 32 1.27 -7.49 -15.04
N TYR A 33 0.63 -6.44 -15.57
CA TYR A 33 -0.60 -5.89 -14.99
C TYR A 33 -1.75 -6.90 -15.04
N ASP A 34 -1.90 -7.62 -16.15
CA ASP A 34 -2.93 -8.63 -16.33
C ASP A 34 -2.70 -9.84 -15.42
N GLU A 35 -1.46 -10.28 -15.24
CA GLU A 35 -1.09 -11.34 -14.30
C GLU A 35 -1.43 -10.98 -12.86
N ILE A 36 -1.04 -9.79 -12.41
CA ILE A 36 -1.38 -9.30 -11.07
C ILE A 36 -2.90 -9.21 -10.91
N SER A 37 -3.59 -8.70 -11.92
CA SER A 37 -5.06 -8.62 -11.91
C SER A 37 -5.71 -9.99 -11.76
N LYS A 38 -5.18 -11.02 -12.45
CA LYS A 38 -5.63 -12.41 -12.31
C LYS A 38 -5.37 -12.94 -10.90
N ILE A 39 -4.20 -12.66 -10.32
CA ILE A 39 -3.86 -13.07 -8.95
C ILE A 39 -4.83 -12.46 -7.95
N ILE A 40 -5.07 -11.16 -8.01
CA ILE A 40 -6.00 -10.45 -7.11
C ILE A 40 -7.39 -11.06 -7.21
N LYS A 41 -7.92 -11.22 -8.43
CA LYS A 41 -9.26 -11.76 -8.65
C LYS A 41 -9.43 -13.20 -8.18
N LYS A 42 -8.41 -14.04 -8.38
CA LYS A 42 -8.49 -15.47 -8.09
C LYS A 42 -8.17 -15.81 -6.64
N TYR A 43 -7.22 -15.12 -6.03
CA TYR A 43 -6.63 -15.54 -4.75
C TYR A 43 -6.84 -14.55 -3.61
N ILE A 44 -7.22 -13.29 -3.89
CA ILE A 44 -7.42 -12.28 -2.84
C ILE A 44 -8.91 -12.01 -2.66
N LEU A 45 -9.60 -11.56 -3.71
CA LEU A 45 -11.00 -11.13 -3.63
C LEU A 45 -11.97 -12.19 -3.06
N PRO A 46 -11.84 -13.51 -3.35
CA PRO A 46 -12.75 -14.50 -2.77
C PRO A 46 -12.62 -14.67 -1.26
N TYR A 47 -11.51 -14.21 -0.68
CA TYR A 47 -11.16 -14.42 0.74
C TYR A 47 -10.98 -13.10 1.50
N ALA A 48 -11.25 -11.96 0.86
CA ALA A 48 -11.06 -10.64 1.44
C ALA A 48 -12.33 -9.80 1.33
N GLU A 49 -12.60 -9.03 2.37
CA GLU A 49 -13.65 -8.01 2.36
C GLU A 49 -13.05 -6.64 2.08
N ILE A 50 -13.72 -5.84 1.25
CA ILE A 50 -13.35 -4.45 1.01
C ILE A 50 -13.94 -3.60 2.13
N SER A 51 -13.07 -3.07 3.00
CA SER A 51 -13.47 -2.15 4.07
C SER A 51 -13.12 -0.70 3.72
N ASN A 52 -13.96 0.24 4.14
CA ASN A 52 -13.79 1.67 3.92
C ASN A 52 -14.19 2.47 5.15
N LEU A 53 -13.57 3.64 5.30
CA LEU A 53 -13.95 4.63 6.30
C LEU A 53 -14.52 5.87 5.61
N ILE A 54 -15.79 6.17 5.89
CA ILE A 54 -16.46 7.39 5.42
C ILE A 54 -16.29 8.47 6.48
N TYR A 55 -15.87 9.65 6.04
CA TYR A 55 -15.74 10.84 6.89
C TYR A 55 -16.90 11.80 6.63
N THR A 56 -17.54 12.27 7.68
CA THR A 56 -18.29 13.52 7.65
C THR A 56 -17.32 14.70 7.70
N LYS A 57 -17.78 15.90 7.32
CA LYS A 57 -16.98 17.13 7.41
C LYS A 57 -16.38 17.31 8.80
N ASP A 58 -17.20 17.22 9.84
CA ASP A 58 -16.77 17.38 11.23
C ASP A 58 -15.73 16.33 11.64
N SER A 59 -15.94 15.06 11.26
CA SER A 59 -14.98 13.99 11.56
C SER A 59 -13.66 14.16 10.83
N LEU A 60 -13.68 14.75 9.63
CA LEU A 60 -12.48 15.04 8.85
C LEU A 60 -11.71 16.23 9.44
N GLU A 61 -12.42 17.26 9.92
CA GLU A 61 -11.78 18.38 10.61
C GLU A 61 -11.06 17.90 11.89
N ILE A 62 -11.70 17.04 12.68
CA ILE A 62 -11.08 16.42 13.85
C ILE A 62 -9.85 15.58 13.44
N PHE A 63 -9.99 14.76 12.39
CA PHE A 63 -8.92 13.93 11.85
C PHE A 63 -7.69 14.75 11.43
N LEU A 64 -7.90 15.89 10.76
CA LEU A 64 -6.84 16.76 10.27
C LEU A 64 -6.13 17.52 11.40
N ASN A 65 -6.83 17.79 12.51
CA ASN A 65 -6.29 18.54 13.65
C ASN A 65 -5.44 17.70 14.61
N GLN A 66 -5.36 16.38 14.43
CA GLN A 66 -4.55 15.48 15.27
C GLN A 66 -3.16 15.28 14.68
N ASP A 67 -2.12 15.75 15.38
CA ASP A 67 -0.68 15.45 15.24
C ASP A 67 -0.02 15.61 13.84
N TYR A 68 0.96 16.50 13.72
CA TYR A 68 1.72 16.71 12.47
C TYR A 68 2.76 15.62 12.17
N LYS A 69 2.99 14.68 13.09
CA LYS A 69 4.07 13.69 12.97
C LYS A 69 3.68 12.45 12.18
N THR A 70 2.38 12.17 12.04
CA THR A 70 1.87 11.03 11.28
C THR A 70 1.31 11.52 9.95
N ASP A 71 1.63 10.84 8.86
CA ASP A 71 1.14 11.22 7.55
C ASP A 71 -0.39 11.01 7.44
N PHE A 72 -1.02 11.69 6.47
CA PHE A 72 -2.47 11.63 6.28
C PHE A 72 -2.98 10.20 6.00
N ASN A 73 -2.27 9.43 5.19
CA ASN A 73 -2.68 8.08 4.79
C ASN A 73 -2.52 7.09 5.95
N ASP A 74 -1.44 7.20 6.71
CA ASP A 74 -1.18 6.39 7.88
C ASP A 74 -2.24 6.60 8.95
N LYS A 75 -2.63 7.86 9.21
CA LYS A 75 -3.77 8.15 10.09
C LYS A 75 -5.06 7.52 9.59
N HIS A 76 -5.32 7.56 8.28
CA HIS A 76 -6.51 6.96 7.71
C HIS A 76 -6.53 5.44 7.94
N ILE A 77 -5.40 4.77 7.71
CA ILE A 77 -5.24 3.33 7.90
C ILE A 77 -5.37 2.96 9.39
N ILE A 78 -4.74 3.73 10.28
CA ILE A 78 -4.85 3.55 11.74
C ILE A 78 -6.31 3.65 12.18
N ASN A 79 -7.04 4.67 11.75
CA ASN A 79 -8.44 4.86 12.11
C ASN A 79 -9.34 3.76 11.56
N LEU A 80 -9.09 3.31 10.33
CA LEU A 80 -9.80 2.16 9.75
C LEU A 80 -9.59 0.91 10.60
N CYS A 81 -8.34 0.65 11.02
CA CYS A 81 -8.01 -0.51 11.85
C CYS A 81 -8.67 -0.44 13.22
N LYS A 82 -8.60 0.71 13.90
CA LYS A 82 -9.24 0.92 15.21
C LYS A 82 -10.75 0.71 15.15
N LYS A 83 -11.41 1.34 14.17
CA LYS A 83 -12.88 1.30 14.08
C LYS A 83 -13.43 -0.11 13.83
N ASN A 84 -12.66 -0.95 13.14
CA ASN A 84 -13.06 -2.31 12.79
C ASN A 84 -12.34 -3.39 13.62
N ASN A 85 -11.51 -3.01 14.60
CA ASN A 85 -10.67 -3.90 15.38
C ASN A 85 -9.78 -4.83 14.51
N PHE A 86 -9.18 -4.27 13.46
CA PHE A 86 -8.29 -5.00 12.55
C PHE A 86 -6.84 -5.02 13.02
N TYR A 87 -6.13 -6.05 12.55
CA TYR A 87 -4.68 -6.13 12.61
C TYR A 87 -4.12 -5.63 11.27
N LEU A 88 -3.13 -4.74 11.32
CA LEU A 88 -2.46 -4.23 10.13
C LEU A 88 -1.28 -5.13 9.76
N LEU A 89 -1.36 -5.81 8.61
CA LEU A 89 -0.21 -6.48 8.01
C LEU A 89 0.56 -5.48 7.15
N THR A 90 1.76 -5.08 7.58
CA THR A 90 2.61 -4.15 6.82
C THR A 90 4.09 -4.39 7.09
N HIS A 91 4.95 -3.94 6.18
CA HIS A 91 6.40 -3.83 6.43
C HIS A 91 6.82 -2.38 6.69
N ASP A 92 5.88 -1.44 6.74
CA ASP A 92 6.19 -0.02 6.86
C ASP A 92 6.50 0.37 8.32
N GLY A 93 7.73 0.88 8.53
CA GLY A 93 8.27 1.19 9.85
C GLY A 93 7.59 2.36 10.55
N ASP A 94 6.87 3.20 9.81
CA ASP A 94 6.24 4.41 10.35
C ASP A 94 5.09 4.09 11.32
N TYR A 95 4.57 2.85 11.27
CA TYR A 95 3.56 2.34 12.19
C TYR A 95 4.12 1.83 13.53
N LYS A 96 5.44 1.90 13.78
CA LYS A 96 6.06 1.34 15.00
C LYS A 96 5.41 1.83 16.28
N ASN A 97 5.12 3.13 16.34
CA ASN A 97 4.54 3.78 17.51
C ASN A 97 3.02 3.98 17.37
N SER A 98 2.39 3.32 16.40
CA SER A 98 0.94 3.35 16.25
C SER A 98 0.29 2.51 17.36
N ASP A 99 -0.90 2.89 17.76
CA ASP A 99 -1.69 2.24 18.80
C ASP A 99 -2.65 1.19 18.22
N ILE A 100 -2.20 0.47 17.19
CA ILE A 100 -2.91 -0.63 16.54
C ILE A 100 -2.06 -1.91 16.57
N ASN A 101 -2.71 -3.06 16.40
CA ASN A 101 -1.98 -4.32 16.30
C ASN A 101 -1.35 -4.43 14.90
N VAL A 102 -0.01 -4.50 14.85
CA VAL A 102 0.74 -4.65 13.60
C VAL A 102 1.34 -6.05 13.51
N ILE A 103 1.09 -6.73 12.40
CA ILE A 103 1.76 -7.99 12.05
C ILE A 103 2.84 -7.64 11.02
N SER A 104 4.10 -7.97 11.33
CA SER A 104 5.21 -7.69 10.42
C SER A 104 6.39 -8.64 10.62
N TYR A 105 7.16 -8.83 9.56
CA TYR A 105 8.52 -9.37 9.63
C TYR A 105 9.61 -8.28 9.59
N ASN A 106 9.23 -6.99 9.61
CA ASN A 106 10.20 -5.90 9.68
C ASN A 106 10.74 -5.77 11.12
N PRO A 107 12.05 -5.95 11.38
CA PRO A 107 12.63 -5.86 12.73
C PRO A 107 12.43 -4.50 13.38
N LYS A 108 12.23 -3.42 12.59
CA LYS A 108 11.95 -2.09 13.14
C LYS A 108 10.60 -2.03 13.87
N LEU A 109 9.65 -2.88 13.48
CA LEU A 109 8.30 -2.98 14.03
C LEU A 109 8.17 -4.07 15.11
N SER A 110 9.19 -4.92 15.26
CA SER A 110 9.26 -5.92 16.33
C SER A 110 9.65 -5.23 17.63
N SER A 111 8.86 -5.44 18.69
CA SER A 111 9.16 -5.06 20.06
C SER A 111 10.30 -5.89 20.65
#